data_AF-A0A7S1M4Y5-F1
#
_entry.id   AF-A0A7S1M4Y5-F1
#
_cell.length_a   1.000
_cell.length_b   1.000
_cell.length_c   1.000
_cell.angle_alpha   90.00
_cell.angle_beta   90.00
_cell.angle_gamma   90.00
#
_symmetry.space_group_name_H-M   'P 1'
#
loop_
_entity.id
_entity.type
_entity.pdbx_description
1 polymer ?
#
loop_
_entity_poly.entity_id
_entity_poly.type
_entity_poly.pdbx_seq_one_letter_code
_entity_poly.pdbx_strand_id
1 'polypeptide(L)'
;MRSFFIGAVAASKPPCVDAIAGAKAPKHAVEAEEFLAKAIAAAGDDAATAAKLQRILRNKVKKCPACGKPNGFTLAACNACGGPLGNVAVSHSTNVFMCFVLGIARGPFPMTISIRKQTDTTLVLDDLLALSPLHFNAIPTDAHIPDWRYLLRRPAQGLALIRKLQSELHATANEQFMSNEAWRNACIAGGAPLPADAYVSGFNFPPSQYQLHIQFMAPMLVPHHRYQYLRGTHYTEGRFFPYAYVDAVLDAAVGKFGADGAGIPAELLQEDTPVEAIVAFAESALGQSYAEAHKRAYDRAGALYAQYATWKPDQFRGVAAENGETGKLEVTLNHGGSERITDAAQVNAMINEDKLALQNYGRPYDDAGKPTGTYYSFPRDAADVELW
;
A
#
# COMPACT_ATOMS: atom_id res chain seq x y z
N MET A 1 25.25 -10.00 9.80
CA MET A 1 24.36 -11.04 9.22
C MET A 1 22.93 -10.50 9.26
N ARG A 2 22.18 -10.56 8.17
CA ARG A 2 20.78 -10.07 8.14
C ARG A 2 19.88 -11.17 8.70
N SER A 3 19.40 -11.01 9.92
CA SER A 3 18.46 -11.94 10.58
C SER A 3 17.25 -11.19 11.13
N PHE A 4 16.19 -11.90 11.47
CA PHE A 4 14.99 -11.35 12.09
C PHE A 4 14.33 -12.35 13.06
N PHE A 5 13.60 -11.85 14.05
CA PHE A 5 12.83 -12.68 14.97
C PHE A 5 11.61 -13.29 14.27
N ILE A 6 11.30 -14.56 14.58
CA ILE A 6 10.20 -15.28 13.93
C ILE A 6 9.45 -16.20 14.90
N GLY A 7 8.13 -16.36 14.70
CA GLY A 7 7.25 -17.18 15.51
C GLY A 7 6.76 -16.44 16.75
N ALA A 8 6.00 -15.37 16.55
CA ALA A 8 5.39 -14.53 17.57
C ALA A 8 4.62 -15.36 18.62
N VAL A 9 4.92 -15.14 19.90
CA VAL A 9 4.23 -15.81 21.01
C VAL A 9 3.00 -15.00 21.45
N ALA A 10 2.10 -15.59 22.24
CA ALA A 10 0.86 -14.90 22.63
C ALA A 10 1.12 -13.53 23.31
N ALA A 11 2.16 -13.43 24.13
CA ALA A 11 2.55 -12.20 24.82
C ALA A 11 3.08 -11.08 23.90
N SER A 12 3.39 -11.38 22.64
CA SER A 12 3.90 -10.40 21.67
C SER A 12 2.81 -9.78 20.80
N LYS A 13 1.54 -10.20 20.96
CA LYS A 13 0.43 -9.71 20.15
C LYS A 13 0.02 -8.33 20.67
N PRO A 14 0.17 -7.26 19.87
CA PRO A 14 -0.31 -5.96 20.29
C PRO A 14 -1.84 -6.01 20.50
N PRO A 15 -2.39 -5.20 21.43
CA PRO A 15 -3.82 -5.05 21.57
C PRO A 15 -4.49 -4.77 20.23
N CYS A 16 -5.62 -5.41 20.01
CA CYS A 16 -6.44 -5.20 18.82
C CYS A 16 -6.99 -3.78 18.83
N VAL A 17 -6.84 -3.04 17.73
CA VAL A 17 -7.59 -1.81 17.50
C VAL A 17 -8.61 -2.10 16.43
N ASP A 18 -9.87 -2.18 16.80
CA ASP A 18 -10.94 -2.59 15.89
C ASP A 18 -11.20 -1.53 14.82
N ALA A 19 -11.40 -1.96 13.58
CA ALA A 19 -11.89 -1.11 12.50
C ALA A 19 -13.39 -0.84 12.70
N ILE A 20 -13.96 0.04 11.87
CA ILE A 20 -15.41 0.25 11.83
C ILE A 20 -16.08 -1.10 11.55
N ALA A 21 -16.81 -1.60 12.56
CA ALA A 21 -17.59 -2.80 12.47
C ALA A 21 -19.04 -2.50 12.06
N GLY A 22 -19.71 -3.50 11.50
CA GLY A 22 -21.12 -3.42 11.09
C GLY A 22 -21.32 -4.06 9.73
N ALA A 23 -22.15 -5.10 9.68
CA ALA A 23 -22.47 -5.77 8.43
C ALA A 23 -23.26 -4.81 7.53
N LYS A 24 -22.61 -4.32 6.47
CA LYS A 24 -23.31 -3.69 5.35
C LYS A 24 -23.46 -4.71 4.24
N ALA A 25 -24.48 -4.54 3.40
CA ALA A 25 -24.58 -5.29 2.16
C ALA A 25 -23.77 -4.58 1.07
N PRO A 26 -23.19 -5.32 0.11
CA PRO A 26 -22.62 -4.71 -1.08
C PRO A 26 -23.73 -4.03 -1.89
N LYS A 27 -23.40 -2.92 -2.57
CA LYS A 27 -24.29 -2.30 -3.56
C LYS A 27 -24.55 -3.25 -4.73
N HIS A 28 -23.52 -4.00 -5.13
CA HIS A 28 -23.57 -4.95 -6.23
C HIS A 28 -23.17 -6.34 -5.75
N ALA A 29 -24.16 -7.23 -5.56
CA ALA A 29 -23.99 -8.60 -5.09
C ALA A 29 -23.44 -9.57 -6.16
N VAL A 30 -22.42 -9.15 -6.91
CA VAL A 30 -21.82 -9.86 -8.06
C VAL A 30 -20.29 -9.86 -7.97
N GLU A 31 -19.65 -10.70 -8.79
CA GLU A 31 -18.19 -10.66 -9.00
C GLU A 31 -17.78 -9.43 -9.83
N ALA A 32 -16.55 -8.95 -9.64
CA ALA A 32 -16.03 -7.77 -10.35
C ALA A 32 -16.07 -7.91 -11.89
N GLU A 33 -15.69 -9.07 -12.44
CA GLU A 33 -15.75 -9.29 -13.89
C GLU A 33 -17.19 -9.40 -14.40
N GLU A 34 -18.11 -9.96 -13.60
CA GLU A 34 -19.53 -10.01 -13.92
C GLU A 34 -20.15 -8.61 -13.90
N PHE A 35 -19.80 -7.79 -12.90
CA PHE A 35 -20.19 -6.39 -12.82
C PHE A 35 -19.72 -5.62 -14.05
N LEU A 36 -18.44 -5.75 -14.42
CA LEU A 36 -17.87 -5.09 -15.58
C LEU A 36 -18.59 -5.49 -16.87
N ALA A 37 -18.83 -6.79 -17.08
CA ALA A 37 -19.53 -7.29 -18.26
C ALA A 37 -20.96 -6.74 -18.35
N LYS A 38 -21.71 -6.76 -17.23
CA LYS A 38 -23.07 -6.21 -17.16
C LYS A 38 -23.09 -4.69 -17.39
N ALA A 39 -22.16 -3.96 -16.79
CA ALA A 39 -22.08 -2.51 -16.92
C ALA A 39 -21.73 -2.08 -18.36
N ILE A 40 -20.83 -2.81 -19.03
CA ILE A 40 -20.52 -2.58 -20.45
C ILE A 40 -21.71 -2.92 -21.34
N ALA A 41 -22.40 -4.05 -21.10
CA ALA A 41 -23.59 -4.40 -21.86
C ALA A 41 -24.70 -3.34 -21.69
N ALA A 42 -24.86 -2.80 -20.47
CA ALA A 42 -25.82 -1.72 -20.19
C ALA A 42 -25.44 -0.39 -20.85
N ALA A 43 -24.16 -0.14 -21.11
CA ALA A 43 -23.71 1.04 -21.86
C ALA A 43 -24.09 0.98 -23.35
N GLY A 44 -24.43 -0.21 -23.88
CA GLY A 44 -24.78 -0.40 -25.28
C GLY A 44 -23.66 0.05 -26.22
N ASP A 45 -23.98 0.97 -27.14
CA ASP A 45 -23.04 1.52 -28.11
C ASP A 45 -22.20 2.69 -27.59
N ASP A 46 -22.34 3.08 -26.30
CA ASP A 46 -21.50 4.11 -25.69
C ASP A 46 -20.09 3.58 -25.38
N ALA A 47 -19.24 3.65 -26.41
CA ALA A 47 -17.84 3.25 -26.33
C ALA A 47 -17.04 4.03 -25.26
N ALA A 48 -17.41 5.29 -24.97
CA ALA A 48 -16.71 6.11 -23.99
C ALA A 48 -16.99 5.62 -22.56
N THR A 49 -18.25 5.30 -22.26
CA THR A 49 -18.64 4.69 -20.98
C THR A 49 -18.02 3.31 -20.81
N ALA A 50 -18.02 2.46 -21.83
CA ALA A 50 -17.36 1.16 -21.78
C ALA A 50 -15.85 1.29 -21.52
N ALA A 51 -15.16 2.22 -22.19
CA ALA A 51 -13.74 2.49 -21.96
C ALA A 51 -13.46 3.02 -20.55
N LYS A 52 -14.31 3.91 -20.02
CA LYS A 52 -14.23 4.38 -18.63
C LYS A 52 -14.34 3.23 -17.63
N LEU A 53 -15.32 2.36 -17.79
CA LEU A 53 -15.52 1.18 -16.93
C LEU A 53 -14.30 0.26 -16.91
N GLN A 54 -13.73 -0.02 -18.09
CA GLN A 54 -12.50 -0.80 -18.21
C GLN A 54 -11.34 -0.13 -17.46
N ARG A 55 -11.16 1.19 -17.61
CA ARG A 55 -10.07 1.95 -16.98
C ARG A 55 -10.17 1.97 -15.45
N ILE A 56 -11.37 2.16 -14.90
CA ILE A 56 -11.54 2.22 -13.44
C ILE A 56 -11.45 0.83 -12.78
N LEU A 57 -11.95 -0.23 -13.42
CA LEU A 57 -12.04 -1.57 -12.81
C LEU A 57 -10.82 -2.46 -13.04
N ARG A 58 -9.88 -2.07 -13.91
CA ARG A 58 -8.72 -2.90 -14.25
C ARG A 58 -7.39 -2.19 -14.05
N ASN A 59 -6.45 -2.91 -13.45
CA ASN A 59 -5.05 -2.56 -13.45
C ASN A 59 -4.40 -3.14 -14.71
N LYS A 60 -3.46 -2.42 -15.34
CA LYS A 60 -2.60 -3.01 -16.38
C LYS A 60 -1.40 -3.70 -15.74
N VAL A 61 -1.19 -4.97 -16.11
CA VAL A 61 -0.14 -5.80 -15.53
C VAL A 61 0.55 -6.65 -16.59
N LYS A 62 1.82 -6.97 -16.35
CA LYS A 62 2.57 -8.02 -17.06
C LYS A 62 2.71 -9.22 -16.15
N LYS A 63 2.22 -10.39 -16.60
CA LYS A 63 2.34 -11.63 -15.82
C LYS A 63 3.70 -12.27 -16.10
N CYS A 64 4.55 -12.36 -15.08
CA CYS A 64 5.89 -12.91 -15.25
C CYS A 64 5.82 -14.37 -15.75
N PRO A 65 6.48 -14.73 -16.86
CA PRO A 65 6.42 -16.09 -17.40
C PRO A 65 7.14 -17.11 -16.51
N ALA A 66 8.12 -16.67 -15.70
CA ALA A 66 8.91 -17.56 -14.84
C ALA A 66 8.20 -17.93 -13.53
N CYS A 67 7.49 -16.99 -12.89
CA CYS A 67 6.88 -17.20 -11.57
C CYS A 67 5.38 -16.90 -11.50
N GLY A 68 4.77 -16.49 -12.61
CA GLY A 68 3.33 -16.17 -12.68
C GLY A 68 2.90 -14.89 -11.96
N LYS A 69 3.81 -14.18 -11.27
CA LYS A 69 3.49 -12.96 -10.52
C LYS A 69 3.00 -11.84 -11.46
N PRO A 70 1.87 -11.17 -11.16
CA PRO A 70 1.50 -9.94 -11.84
C PRO A 70 2.44 -8.80 -11.41
N ASN A 71 3.01 -8.10 -12.38
CA ASN A 71 3.90 -6.96 -12.20
C ASN A 71 3.29 -5.73 -12.86
N GLY A 72 3.60 -4.53 -12.37
CA GLY A 72 3.21 -3.30 -13.06
C GLY A 72 3.72 -3.30 -14.50
N PHE A 73 2.87 -2.91 -15.46
CA PHE A 73 3.17 -3.08 -16.88
C PHE A 73 4.38 -2.28 -17.39
N THR A 74 4.76 -1.21 -16.70
CA THR A 74 5.96 -0.41 -17.01
C THR A 74 7.26 -1.02 -16.46
N LEU A 75 7.18 -2.06 -15.62
CA LEU A 75 8.39 -2.70 -15.08
C LEU A 75 9.14 -3.49 -16.16
N ALA A 76 10.45 -3.29 -16.22
CA ALA A 76 11.35 -4.02 -17.12
C ALA A 76 11.70 -5.44 -16.63
N ALA A 77 11.61 -5.68 -15.31
CA ALA A 77 11.91 -6.96 -14.67
C ALA A 77 10.90 -7.28 -13.55
N CYS A 78 10.69 -8.57 -13.29
CA CYS A 78 9.80 -9.05 -12.24
C CYS A 78 10.33 -8.68 -10.85
N ASN A 79 9.53 -8.01 -10.04
CA ASN A 79 9.93 -7.59 -8.68
C ASN A 79 9.83 -8.73 -7.64
N ALA A 80 9.79 -9.99 -8.08
CA ALA A 80 9.94 -11.16 -7.22
C ALA A 80 11.15 -11.99 -7.62
N CYS A 81 11.26 -12.39 -8.90
CA CYS A 81 12.32 -13.28 -9.37
C CYS A 81 13.38 -12.60 -10.25
N GLY A 82 13.25 -11.31 -10.56
CA GLY A 82 14.16 -10.59 -11.46
C GLY A 82 14.03 -10.94 -12.94
N GLY A 83 13.16 -11.88 -13.32
CA GLY A 83 12.98 -12.29 -14.71
C GLY A 83 12.51 -11.15 -15.63
N PRO A 84 12.96 -11.09 -16.89
CA PRO A 84 12.67 -9.96 -17.79
C PRO A 84 11.19 -9.87 -18.17
N LEU A 85 10.69 -8.64 -18.32
CA LEU A 85 9.30 -8.31 -18.65
C LEU A 85 9.14 -7.47 -19.92
N GLY A 86 10.23 -7.13 -20.62
CA GLY A 86 10.21 -6.28 -21.81
C GLY A 86 9.23 -6.76 -22.89
N ASN A 87 9.25 -8.06 -23.20
CA ASN A 87 8.43 -8.68 -24.25
C ASN A 87 7.15 -9.36 -23.73
N VAL A 88 6.79 -9.15 -22.46
CA VAL A 88 5.59 -9.76 -21.88
C VAL A 88 4.37 -8.92 -22.25
N ALA A 89 3.36 -9.56 -22.84
CA ALA A 89 2.11 -8.90 -23.21
C ALA A 89 1.42 -8.27 -21.98
N VAL A 90 0.83 -7.09 -22.19
CA VAL A 90 -0.01 -6.45 -21.18
C VAL A 90 -1.31 -7.23 -21.04
N SER A 91 -1.65 -7.51 -19.80
CA SER A 91 -2.89 -8.16 -19.36
C SER A 91 -3.54 -7.30 -18.28
N HIS A 92 -4.63 -7.77 -17.69
CA HIS A 92 -5.35 -7.02 -16.68
C HIS A 92 -5.56 -7.84 -15.39
N SER A 93 -5.58 -7.13 -14.27
CA SER A 93 -6.10 -7.64 -13.00
C SER A 93 -7.15 -6.69 -12.45
N THR A 94 -7.95 -7.16 -11.48
CA THR A 94 -8.99 -6.34 -10.84
C THR A 94 -8.39 -5.20 -10.04
N ASN A 95 -8.87 -3.97 -10.26
CA ASN A 95 -8.58 -2.82 -9.41
C ASN A 95 -9.44 -2.89 -8.15
N VAL A 96 -8.87 -3.44 -7.07
CA VAL A 96 -9.62 -3.75 -5.85
C VAL A 96 -10.11 -2.49 -5.13
N PHE A 97 -9.38 -1.38 -5.24
CA PHE A 97 -9.78 -0.12 -4.60
C PHE A 97 -11.01 0.48 -5.27
N MET A 98 -11.13 0.38 -6.59
CA MET A 98 -12.35 0.80 -7.26
C MET A 98 -13.51 -0.17 -7.02
N CYS A 99 -13.25 -1.46 -6.82
CA CYS A 99 -14.30 -2.40 -6.39
C CYS A 99 -14.87 -2.01 -5.01
N PHE A 100 -14.02 -1.55 -4.10
CA PHE A 100 -14.43 -1.01 -2.79
C PHE A 100 -15.31 0.24 -2.95
N VAL A 101 -14.86 1.21 -3.77
CA VAL A 101 -15.58 2.46 -4.00
C VAL A 101 -16.95 2.23 -4.65
N LEU A 102 -17.07 1.26 -5.55
CA LEU A 102 -18.34 0.94 -6.22
C LEU A 102 -19.23 -0.02 -5.40
N GLY A 103 -18.74 -0.57 -4.28
CA GLY A 103 -19.50 -1.49 -3.45
C GLY A 103 -19.77 -2.85 -4.10
N ILE A 104 -18.81 -3.39 -4.85
CA ILE A 104 -18.87 -4.72 -5.47
C ILE A 104 -18.60 -5.78 -4.41
N ALA A 105 -19.33 -6.91 -4.45
CA ALA A 105 -19.29 -7.91 -3.39
C ALA A 105 -17.99 -8.72 -3.32
N ARG A 106 -17.43 -9.09 -4.47
CA ARG A 106 -16.37 -10.10 -4.57
C ARG A 106 -15.52 -9.94 -5.83
N GLY A 107 -14.30 -10.47 -5.76
CA GLY A 107 -13.39 -10.69 -6.88
C GLY A 107 -12.56 -11.95 -6.57
N PRO A 108 -11.23 -11.90 -6.62
CA PRO A 108 -10.41 -13.04 -6.16
C PRO A 108 -10.63 -13.42 -4.68
N PHE A 109 -11.21 -12.50 -3.89
CA PHE A 109 -11.58 -12.65 -2.49
C PHE A 109 -12.80 -11.77 -2.18
N PRO A 110 -13.49 -11.94 -1.03
CA PRO A 110 -14.56 -11.05 -0.61
C PRO A 110 -14.09 -9.59 -0.50
N MET A 111 -14.81 -8.65 -1.10
CA MET A 111 -14.41 -7.22 -1.16
C MET A 111 -14.83 -6.44 0.10
N THR A 112 -14.87 -7.12 1.23
CA THR A 112 -15.04 -6.53 2.55
C THR A 112 -13.73 -5.91 3.02
N ILE A 113 -13.80 -4.75 3.66
CA ILE A 113 -12.67 -3.86 3.92
C ILE A 113 -12.52 -3.63 5.42
N SER A 114 -11.28 -3.59 5.89
CA SER A 114 -10.96 -3.09 7.23
C SER A 114 -10.97 -1.55 7.22
N ILE A 115 -12.16 -0.94 7.26
CA ILE A 115 -12.33 0.51 7.14
C ILE A 115 -12.03 1.19 8.47
N ARG A 116 -11.11 2.15 8.45
CA ARG A 116 -10.73 2.94 9.63
C ARG A 116 -11.49 4.25 9.70
N LYS A 117 -11.64 4.91 8.55
CA LYS A 117 -12.41 6.15 8.40
C LYS A 117 -13.01 6.21 7.01
N GLN A 118 -14.20 6.76 6.91
CA GLN A 118 -14.88 6.95 5.62
C GLN A 118 -15.74 8.22 5.67
N THR A 119 -15.62 9.01 4.63
CA THR A 119 -16.57 10.05 4.25
C THR A 119 -17.12 9.71 2.88
N ASP A 120 -17.91 10.57 2.27
CA ASP A 120 -18.33 10.41 0.88
C ASP A 120 -17.17 10.60 -0.12
N THR A 121 -16.10 11.30 0.25
CA THR A 121 -14.98 11.68 -0.64
C THR A 121 -13.63 11.05 -0.29
N THR A 122 -13.51 10.43 0.88
CA THR A 122 -12.26 9.81 1.35
C THR A 122 -12.54 8.46 2.00
N LEU A 123 -11.69 7.47 1.70
CA LEU A 123 -11.67 6.20 2.40
C LEU A 123 -10.27 5.94 2.97
N VAL A 124 -10.21 5.73 4.29
CA VAL A 124 -9.02 5.25 5.01
C VAL A 124 -9.27 3.80 5.44
N LEU A 125 -8.37 2.90 5.04
CA LEU A 125 -8.46 1.48 5.31
C LEU A 125 -7.11 0.92 5.73
N ASP A 126 -7.10 -0.21 6.43
CA ASP A 126 -5.84 -0.95 6.61
C ASP A 126 -5.33 -1.48 5.26
N ASP A 127 -4.02 -1.45 5.07
CA ASP A 127 -3.38 -2.03 3.89
C ASP A 127 -3.48 -3.56 3.91
N LEU A 128 -3.94 -4.15 2.79
CA LEU A 128 -4.09 -5.61 2.60
C LEU A 128 -2.75 -6.37 2.78
N LEU A 129 -1.64 -5.67 2.57
CA LEU A 129 -0.26 -6.12 2.66
C LEU A 129 0.49 -5.36 3.77
N ALA A 130 -0.19 -5.04 4.88
CA ALA A 130 0.35 -4.33 6.03
C ALA A 130 1.79 -4.74 6.40
N LEU A 131 2.69 -3.76 6.56
CA LEU A 131 4.12 -3.96 6.83
C LEU A 131 4.48 -3.71 8.30
N SER A 132 3.62 -2.99 9.01
CA SER A 132 3.75 -2.61 10.41
C SER A 132 2.39 -2.78 11.11
N PRO A 133 2.37 -2.74 12.46
CA PRO A 133 1.12 -2.82 13.23
C PRO A 133 0.10 -1.73 12.88
N LEU A 134 0.54 -0.58 12.40
CA LEU A 134 -0.31 0.47 11.84
C LEU A 134 0.16 0.76 10.41
N HIS A 135 -0.58 0.26 9.43
CA HIS A 135 -0.37 0.54 8.00
C HIS A 135 -1.72 0.81 7.34
N PHE A 136 -1.94 2.06 6.93
CA PHE A 136 -3.14 2.48 6.23
C PHE A 136 -2.87 2.78 4.77
N ASN A 137 -3.93 2.69 3.97
CA ASN A 137 -4.09 3.43 2.74
C ASN A 137 -5.18 4.49 2.88
N ALA A 138 -4.97 5.67 2.30
CA ALA A 138 -6.03 6.64 2.06
C ALA A 138 -6.22 6.86 0.56
N ILE A 139 -7.48 6.78 0.09
CA ILE A 139 -7.85 6.97 -1.30
C ILE A 139 -8.96 8.03 -1.45
N PRO A 140 -8.97 8.81 -2.55
CA PRO A 140 -10.16 9.52 -2.96
C PRO A 140 -11.20 8.52 -3.47
N THR A 141 -12.48 8.85 -3.31
CA THR A 141 -13.58 7.98 -3.70
C THR A 141 -14.50 8.60 -4.75
N ASP A 142 -14.36 9.89 -5.02
CA ASP A 142 -15.08 10.68 -6.02
C ASP A 142 -14.33 10.77 -7.36
N ALA A 143 -13.03 10.46 -7.38
CA ALA A 143 -12.20 10.48 -8.58
C ALA A 143 -11.38 9.19 -8.72
N HIS A 144 -11.22 8.75 -9.97
CA HIS A 144 -10.25 7.75 -10.38
C HIS A 144 -8.99 8.42 -10.90
N ILE A 145 -7.92 8.25 -10.13
CA ILE A 145 -6.61 8.83 -10.40
C ILE A 145 -5.64 7.65 -10.41
N PRO A 146 -5.11 7.21 -11.57
CA PRO A 146 -4.34 5.97 -11.63
C PRO A 146 -3.11 5.95 -10.71
N ASP A 147 -2.35 7.05 -10.69
CA ASP A 147 -1.15 7.24 -9.87
C ASP A 147 -0.87 8.73 -9.62
N TRP A 148 0.16 9.04 -8.85
CA TRP A 148 0.47 10.41 -8.43
C TRP A 148 0.85 11.34 -9.60
N ARG A 149 1.31 10.83 -10.76
CA ARG A 149 1.69 11.68 -11.90
C ARG A 149 0.49 12.47 -12.41
N TYR A 150 -0.70 11.88 -12.37
CA TYR A 150 -1.93 12.50 -12.87
C TYR A 150 -2.34 13.73 -12.06
N LEU A 151 -1.80 13.90 -10.84
CA LEU A 151 -1.99 15.10 -10.03
C LEU A 151 -1.35 16.33 -10.68
N LEU A 152 -0.31 16.17 -11.50
CA LEU A 152 0.32 17.24 -12.26
C LEU A 152 -0.59 17.83 -13.34
N ARG A 153 -1.70 17.17 -13.72
CA ARG A 153 -2.70 17.75 -14.64
C ARG A 153 -3.41 18.96 -14.04
N ARG A 154 -3.50 19.00 -12.70
CA ARG A 154 -4.21 20.01 -11.92
C ARG A 154 -3.48 20.18 -10.59
N PRO A 155 -2.24 20.70 -10.58
CA PRO A 155 -1.33 20.58 -9.45
C PRO A 155 -1.88 21.21 -8.17
N ALA A 156 -2.65 22.31 -8.26
CA ALA A 156 -3.27 22.91 -7.07
C ALA A 156 -4.34 22.01 -6.44
N GLN A 157 -5.22 21.42 -7.28
CA GLN A 157 -6.23 20.47 -6.81
C GLN A 157 -5.59 19.19 -6.30
N GLY A 158 -4.55 18.69 -7.00
CA GLY A 158 -3.79 17.52 -6.60
C GLY A 158 -3.07 17.71 -5.27
N LEU A 159 -2.45 18.87 -5.05
CA LEU A 159 -1.79 19.23 -3.80
C LEU A 159 -2.77 19.29 -2.63
N ALA A 160 -3.92 19.96 -2.83
CA ALA A 160 -4.98 20.02 -1.84
C ALA A 160 -5.52 18.63 -1.49
N LEU A 161 -5.68 17.78 -2.51
CA LEU A 161 -6.14 16.40 -2.33
C LEU A 161 -5.17 15.57 -1.49
N ILE A 162 -3.87 15.54 -1.83
CA ILE A 162 -2.93 14.70 -1.07
C ILE A 162 -2.74 15.21 0.37
N ARG A 163 -2.80 16.53 0.60
CA ARG A 163 -2.75 17.12 1.93
C ARG A 163 -3.98 16.75 2.76
N LYS A 164 -5.18 16.76 2.15
CA LYS A 164 -6.41 16.25 2.79
C LYS A 164 -6.25 14.77 3.16
N LEU A 165 -5.85 13.91 2.22
CA LEU A 165 -5.67 12.48 2.49
C LEU A 165 -4.65 12.22 3.59
N GLN A 166 -3.52 12.93 3.60
CA GLN A 166 -2.49 12.84 4.64
C GLN A 166 -3.02 13.31 6.01
N SER A 167 -3.83 14.38 6.04
CA SER A 167 -4.49 14.85 7.26
C SER A 167 -5.46 13.80 7.82
N GLU A 168 -6.27 13.18 6.96
CA GLU A 168 -7.19 12.10 7.35
C GLU A 168 -6.47 10.87 7.90
N LEU A 169 -5.30 10.53 7.33
CA LEU A 169 -4.43 9.47 7.83
C LEU A 169 -3.90 9.77 9.23
N HIS A 170 -3.36 10.98 9.46
CA HIS A 170 -2.88 11.40 10.77
C HIS A 170 -3.99 11.44 11.81
N ALA A 171 -5.15 12.02 11.46
CA ALA A 171 -6.30 12.07 12.35
C ALA A 171 -6.73 10.66 12.79
N THR A 172 -6.85 9.74 11.82
CA THR A 172 -7.21 8.33 12.07
C THR A 172 -6.19 7.61 12.94
N ALA A 173 -4.89 7.77 12.66
CA ALA A 173 -3.82 7.18 13.46
C ALA A 173 -3.84 7.71 14.89
N ASN A 174 -4.04 9.02 15.06
CA ASN A 174 -4.06 9.64 16.38
C ASN A 174 -5.28 9.20 17.20
N GLU A 175 -6.46 9.22 16.59
CA GLU A 175 -7.73 8.89 17.24
C GLU A 175 -7.79 7.42 17.67
N GLN A 176 -7.29 6.49 16.86
CA GLN A 176 -7.49 5.05 17.10
C GLN A 176 -6.29 4.36 17.74
N PHE A 177 -5.07 4.81 17.43
CA PHE A 177 -3.84 4.13 17.86
C PHE A 177 -3.05 4.97 18.86
N MET A 178 -2.78 6.24 18.55
CA MET A 178 -1.99 7.08 19.46
C MET A 178 -2.78 7.49 20.71
N SER A 179 -4.10 7.40 20.72
CA SER A 179 -4.93 7.55 21.92
C SER A 179 -4.95 6.27 22.78
N ASN A 180 -4.71 5.10 22.19
CA ASN A 180 -4.78 3.80 22.84
C ASN A 180 -3.49 3.45 23.59
N GLU A 181 -3.47 3.67 24.90
CA GLU A 181 -2.29 3.47 25.74
C GLU A 181 -1.78 2.03 25.73
N ALA A 182 -2.68 1.05 25.78
CA ALA A 182 -2.30 -0.36 25.74
C ALA A 182 -1.58 -0.70 24.43
N TRP A 183 -2.11 -0.21 23.30
CA TRP A 183 -1.47 -0.40 21.99
C TRP A 183 -0.11 0.30 21.93
N ARG A 184 -0.01 1.55 22.39
CA ARG A 184 1.27 2.29 22.38
C ARG A 184 2.33 1.58 23.21
N ASN A 185 1.99 1.14 24.42
CA ASN A 185 2.92 0.44 25.31
C ASN A 185 3.42 -0.89 24.72
N ALA A 186 2.61 -1.54 23.89
CA ALA A 186 3.02 -2.77 23.19
C ALA A 186 3.89 -2.48 21.96
N CYS A 187 3.57 -1.45 21.18
CA CYS A 187 4.15 -1.23 19.85
C CYS A 187 5.27 -0.19 19.77
N ILE A 188 5.32 0.77 20.70
CA ILE A 188 6.21 1.94 20.64
C ILE A 188 7.16 1.93 21.82
N ALA A 189 8.46 2.09 21.55
CA ALA A 189 9.47 2.20 22.59
C ALA A 189 9.16 3.39 23.50
N GLY A 190 9.00 3.13 24.79
CA GLY A 190 8.62 4.12 25.80
C GLY A 190 7.13 4.48 25.85
N GLY A 191 6.28 3.93 24.98
CA GLY A 191 4.82 4.09 25.04
C GLY A 191 4.28 5.49 24.71
N ALA A 192 5.15 6.42 24.34
CA ALA A 192 4.77 7.78 23.97
C ALA A 192 4.09 7.80 22.58
N PRO A 193 3.11 8.70 22.35
CA PRO A 193 2.59 8.97 21.02
C PRO A 193 3.70 9.33 20.02
N LEU A 194 3.59 8.84 18.79
CA LEU A 194 4.51 9.23 17.73
C LEU A 194 4.28 10.69 17.34
N PRO A 195 5.33 11.50 17.14
CA PRO A 195 5.18 12.84 16.59
C PRO A 195 4.67 12.75 15.15
N ALA A 196 4.03 13.82 14.67
CA ALA A 196 3.40 13.86 13.35
C ALA A 196 4.36 13.52 12.21
N ASP A 197 5.64 13.80 12.36
CA ASP A 197 6.61 13.50 11.33
C ASP A 197 7.09 12.04 11.40
N ALA A 198 7.01 11.32 12.53
CA ALA A 198 7.59 9.97 12.72
C ALA A 198 6.93 8.81 11.93
N TYR A 199 6.13 9.10 10.93
CA TYR A 199 5.52 8.10 10.04
C TYR A 199 6.30 7.98 8.74
N VAL A 200 6.23 6.79 8.13
CA VAL A 200 6.68 6.55 6.76
C VAL A 200 5.47 6.66 5.85
N SER A 201 5.47 7.66 4.98
CA SER A 201 4.34 7.93 4.07
C SER A 201 4.82 8.13 2.63
N GLY A 202 4.06 7.62 1.66
CA GLY A 202 4.36 7.81 0.25
C GLY A 202 3.48 7.01 -0.71
N PHE A 203 3.86 7.07 -1.99
CA PHE A 203 3.15 6.49 -3.12
C PHE A 203 3.99 5.41 -3.78
N ASN A 204 3.35 4.39 -4.36
CA ASN A 204 4.04 3.43 -5.23
C ASN A 204 3.87 3.82 -6.71
N PHE A 205 4.91 3.61 -7.50
CA PHE A 205 4.90 3.79 -8.95
C PHE A 205 5.61 2.60 -9.67
N PRO A 206 5.02 2.02 -10.72
CA PRO A 206 3.57 2.02 -10.95
C PRO A 206 2.86 1.47 -9.69
N PRO A 207 1.65 1.94 -9.39
CA PRO A 207 0.93 1.44 -8.24
C PRO A 207 0.40 0.02 -8.50
N SER A 208 0.20 -0.73 -7.42
CA SER A 208 -0.36 -2.10 -7.52
C SER A 208 -1.88 -2.10 -7.78
N GLN A 209 -2.55 -1.01 -7.42
CA GLN A 209 -3.95 -0.71 -7.69
C GLN A 209 -3.99 0.64 -8.41
N TYR A 210 -4.70 0.74 -9.54
CA TYR A 210 -4.80 1.96 -10.34
C TYR A 210 -5.80 2.90 -9.71
N GLN A 211 -5.47 3.32 -8.51
CA GLN A 211 -6.23 4.28 -7.74
C GLN A 211 -5.25 4.91 -6.79
N LEU A 212 -5.13 6.24 -6.84
CA LEU A 212 -4.23 7.01 -6.01
C LEU A 212 -4.44 6.62 -4.55
N HIS A 213 -3.35 6.21 -3.91
CA HIS A 213 -3.34 5.88 -2.51
C HIS A 213 -2.06 6.36 -1.87
N ILE A 214 -2.19 6.99 -0.71
CA ILE A 214 -1.07 7.24 0.19
C ILE A 214 -0.95 6.03 1.09
N GLN A 215 0.19 5.34 1.04
CA GLN A 215 0.55 4.37 2.07
C GLN A 215 1.08 5.14 3.28
N PHE A 216 0.58 4.83 4.47
CA PHE A 216 0.94 5.52 5.70
C PHE A 216 1.21 4.50 6.79
N MET A 217 2.45 4.47 7.27
CA MET A 217 2.94 3.42 8.16
C MET A 217 3.56 4.03 9.41
N ALA A 218 3.24 3.46 10.56
CA ALA A 218 4.07 3.65 11.73
C ALA A 218 5.44 2.95 11.52
N PRO A 219 6.54 3.45 12.09
CA PRO A 219 7.90 3.10 11.67
C PRO A 219 8.37 1.73 12.15
N MET A 220 7.66 1.11 13.09
CA MET A 220 7.95 -0.23 13.62
C MET A 220 7.47 -1.32 12.65
N LEU A 221 8.24 -1.54 11.58
CA LEU A 221 8.05 -2.69 10.69
C LEU A 221 8.03 -4.00 11.49
N VAL A 222 7.14 -4.94 11.16
CA VAL A 222 7.23 -6.29 11.75
C VAL A 222 8.55 -6.95 11.32
N PRO A 223 9.08 -7.92 12.08
CA PRO A 223 10.47 -8.39 11.90
C PRO A 223 10.84 -8.82 10.48
N HIS A 224 9.99 -9.60 9.80
CA HIS A 224 10.24 -9.98 8.41
C HIS A 224 10.30 -8.76 7.47
N HIS A 225 9.43 -7.77 7.66
CA HIS A 225 9.44 -6.55 6.85
C HIS A 225 10.65 -5.65 7.18
N ARG A 226 11.16 -5.65 8.42
CA ARG A 226 12.46 -5.03 8.71
C ARG A 226 13.59 -5.71 7.95
N TYR A 227 13.62 -7.04 7.90
CA TYR A 227 14.61 -7.78 7.11
C TYR A 227 14.56 -7.40 5.62
N GLN A 228 13.35 -7.33 5.03
CA GLN A 228 13.15 -6.88 3.65
C GLN A 228 13.63 -5.43 3.43
N TYR A 229 13.34 -4.51 4.36
CA TYR A 229 13.91 -3.16 4.34
C TYR A 229 15.44 -3.19 4.32
N LEU A 230 16.09 -3.96 5.19
CA LEU A 230 17.56 -4.05 5.21
C LEU A 230 18.17 -4.63 3.92
N ARG A 231 17.38 -5.32 3.10
CA ARG A 231 17.77 -5.82 1.77
C ARG A 231 17.50 -4.83 0.62
N GLY A 232 16.87 -3.69 0.89
CA GLY A 232 16.46 -2.73 -0.15
C GLY A 232 15.24 -3.18 -0.95
N THR A 233 14.50 -4.20 -0.50
CA THR A 233 13.29 -4.70 -1.19
C THR A 233 12.02 -3.97 -0.73
N HIS A 234 12.11 -3.19 0.35
CA HIS A 234 11.10 -2.19 0.72
C HIS A 234 11.59 -0.80 0.41
N TYR A 235 10.63 0.08 0.10
CA TYR A 235 10.89 1.47 -0.29
C TYR A 235 11.91 1.58 -1.42
N THR A 236 11.85 0.68 -2.41
CA THR A 236 12.83 0.64 -3.51
C THR A 236 12.80 1.94 -4.32
N GLU A 237 13.98 2.46 -4.66
CA GLU A 237 14.15 3.62 -5.53
C GLU A 237 13.50 3.38 -6.90
N GLY A 238 12.92 4.43 -7.48
CA GLY A 238 12.13 4.36 -8.71
C GLY A 238 10.74 3.74 -8.52
N ARG A 239 10.44 3.20 -7.34
CA ARG A 239 9.12 2.62 -7.00
C ARG A 239 8.42 3.33 -5.87
N PHE A 240 9.13 3.68 -4.80
CA PHE A 240 8.55 4.38 -3.66
C PHE A 240 8.81 5.88 -3.77
N PHE A 241 7.75 6.67 -3.77
CA PHE A 241 7.79 8.13 -3.85
C PHE A 241 7.36 8.70 -2.51
N PRO A 242 8.29 9.21 -1.68
CA PRO A 242 7.96 9.75 -0.37
C PRO A 242 6.91 10.85 -0.47
N TYR A 243 5.98 10.91 0.50
CA TYR A 243 4.93 11.93 0.52
C TYR A 243 5.50 13.34 0.37
N ALA A 244 6.55 13.65 1.15
CA ALA A 244 7.19 14.96 1.14
C ALA A 244 7.78 15.35 -0.24
N TYR A 245 8.21 14.38 -1.03
CA TYR A 245 8.67 14.62 -2.40
C TYR A 245 7.51 15.01 -3.31
N VAL A 246 6.42 14.24 -3.29
CA VAL A 246 5.25 14.51 -4.15
C VAL A 246 4.57 15.83 -3.76
N ASP A 247 4.49 16.14 -2.45
CA ASP A 247 4.01 17.44 -1.96
C ASP A 247 4.86 18.60 -2.52
N ALA A 248 6.19 18.51 -2.42
CA ALA A 248 7.10 19.52 -2.94
C ALA A 248 7.06 19.65 -4.47
N VAL A 249 6.92 18.55 -5.21
CA VAL A 249 6.75 18.54 -6.67
C VAL A 249 5.47 19.27 -7.07
N LEU A 250 4.35 18.98 -6.42
CA LEU A 250 3.08 19.63 -6.74
C LEU A 250 3.09 21.11 -6.33
N ASP A 251 3.66 21.45 -5.18
CA ASP A 251 3.82 22.84 -4.72
C ASP A 251 4.67 23.67 -5.69
N ALA A 252 5.82 23.13 -6.11
CA ALA A 252 6.66 23.75 -7.13
C ALA A 252 5.95 23.86 -8.49
N ALA A 253 5.16 22.85 -8.87
CA ALA A 253 4.36 22.88 -10.10
C ALA A 253 3.29 23.97 -10.06
N VAL A 254 2.61 24.17 -8.92
CA VAL A 254 1.69 25.30 -8.72
C VAL A 254 2.41 26.63 -8.90
N GLY A 255 3.58 26.78 -8.26
CA GLY A 255 4.37 28.02 -8.34
C GLY A 255 4.85 28.34 -9.76
N LYS A 256 5.19 27.33 -10.55
CA LYS A 256 5.76 27.50 -11.90
C LYS A 256 4.72 27.51 -13.03
N PHE A 257 3.75 26.61 -12.99
CA PHE A 257 2.79 26.36 -14.07
C PHE A 257 1.36 26.79 -13.72
N GLY A 258 1.14 27.34 -12.53
CA GLY A 258 -0.19 27.78 -12.09
C GLY A 258 -1.09 26.62 -11.61
N ALA A 259 -2.33 26.95 -11.32
CA ALA A 259 -3.27 26.04 -10.66
C ALA A 259 -3.71 24.85 -11.55
N ASP A 260 -3.79 25.09 -12.86
CA ASP A 260 -4.20 24.13 -13.89
C ASP A 260 -3.02 23.40 -14.52
N GLY A 261 -1.77 23.74 -14.16
CA GLY A 261 -0.58 23.11 -14.71
C GLY A 261 -0.37 23.45 -16.19
N ALA A 262 -0.90 24.57 -16.68
CA ALA A 262 -0.72 25.01 -18.06
C ALA A 262 0.78 25.13 -18.39
N GLY A 263 1.26 24.25 -19.27
CA GLY A 263 2.67 24.16 -19.67
C GLY A 263 3.41 22.91 -19.17
N ILE A 264 2.77 22.07 -18.37
CA ILE A 264 3.30 20.73 -18.08
C ILE A 264 3.14 19.87 -19.35
N PRO A 265 4.22 19.24 -19.85
CA PRO A 265 4.18 18.44 -21.07
C PRO A 265 3.15 17.30 -20.99
N ALA A 266 2.25 17.21 -21.97
CA ALA A 266 1.15 16.24 -21.97
C ALA A 266 1.65 14.79 -22.07
N GLU A 267 2.81 14.58 -22.69
CA GLU A 267 3.49 13.30 -22.81
C GLU A 267 3.96 12.73 -21.46
N LEU A 268 4.14 13.58 -20.43
CA LEU A 268 4.47 13.12 -19.07
C LEU A 268 3.27 12.52 -18.34
N LEU A 269 2.07 12.85 -18.80
CA LEU A 269 0.80 12.52 -18.17
C LEU A 269 0.11 11.35 -18.88
N GLN A 270 0.87 10.64 -19.73
CA GLN A 270 0.46 9.40 -20.35
C GLN A 270 0.73 8.23 -19.41
N GLU A 271 -0.02 7.15 -19.59
CA GLU A 271 0.03 6.01 -18.68
C GLU A 271 1.36 5.25 -18.80
N ASP A 272 1.89 5.19 -20.02
CA ASP A 272 3.12 4.51 -20.41
C ASP A 272 4.39 5.37 -20.24
N THR A 273 4.27 6.62 -19.76
CA THR A 273 5.44 7.45 -19.45
C THR A 273 6.33 6.71 -18.45
N PRO A 274 7.63 6.52 -18.76
CA PRO A 274 8.57 5.88 -17.86
C PRO A 274 8.84 6.76 -16.64
N VAL A 275 9.16 6.12 -15.50
CA VAL A 275 9.37 6.83 -14.23
C VAL A 275 10.51 7.83 -14.32
N GLU A 276 11.53 7.50 -15.11
CA GLU A 276 12.72 8.31 -15.33
C GLU A 276 12.39 9.65 -15.98
N ALA A 277 11.42 9.69 -16.91
CA ALA A 277 10.99 10.94 -17.54
C ALA A 277 10.25 11.86 -16.55
N ILE A 278 9.45 11.28 -15.64
CA ILE A 278 8.74 12.04 -14.60
C ILE A 278 9.74 12.62 -13.60
N VAL A 279 10.73 11.82 -13.18
CA VAL A 279 11.80 12.26 -12.27
C VAL A 279 12.66 13.35 -12.92
N ALA A 280 13.07 13.16 -14.18
CA ALA A 280 13.87 14.14 -14.91
C ALA A 280 13.13 15.47 -15.09
N PHE A 281 11.81 15.44 -15.32
CA PHE A 281 10.99 16.63 -15.35
C PHE A 281 10.97 17.34 -13.99
N ALA A 282 10.70 16.62 -12.90
CA ALA A 282 10.67 17.20 -11.56
C ALA A 282 12.02 17.84 -11.19
N GLU A 283 13.13 17.21 -11.55
CA GLU A 283 14.46 17.75 -11.27
C GLU A 283 14.77 18.99 -12.11
N SER A 284 14.66 18.87 -13.44
CA SER A 284 15.05 19.95 -14.36
C SER A 284 14.07 21.13 -14.38
N ALA A 285 12.78 20.87 -14.27
CA ALA A 285 11.74 21.90 -14.38
C ALA A 285 11.30 22.44 -13.01
N LEU A 286 11.34 21.63 -11.95
CA LEU A 286 10.79 22.01 -10.64
C LEU A 286 11.86 22.08 -9.53
N GLY A 287 13.11 21.74 -9.84
CA GLY A 287 14.20 21.75 -8.87
C GLY A 287 14.05 20.71 -7.76
N GLN A 288 13.27 19.65 -7.98
CA GLN A 288 12.99 18.61 -6.98
C GLN A 288 13.79 17.34 -7.28
N SER A 289 14.85 17.08 -6.51
CA SER A 289 15.66 15.86 -6.65
C SER A 289 14.97 14.65 -6.01
N TYR A 290 14.58 13.67 -6.83
CA TYR A 290 14.00 12.42 -6.34
C TYR A 290 15.02 11.59 -5.56
N ALA A 291 16.25 11.47 -6.07
CA ALA A 291 17.29 10.66 -5.43
C ALA A 291 17.59 11.14 -4.00
N GLU A 292 17.72 12.45 -3.80
CA GLU A 292 17.93 13.02 -2.46
C GLU A 292 16.73 12.82 -1.53
N ALA A 293 15.52 13.05 -2.04
CA ALA A 293 14.30 12.91 -1.25
C ALA A 293 14.04 11.45 -0.86
N HIS A 294 14.27 10.52 -1.79
CA HIS A 294 14.18 9.08 -1.56
C HIS A 294 15.21 8.62 -0.53
N LYS A 295 16.50 8.95 -0.73
CA LYS A 295 17.57 8.59 0.21
C LYS A 295 17.26 9.10 1.61
N ARG A 296 16.85 10.36 1.73
CA ARG A 296 16.46 10.97 3.01
C ARG A 296 15.32 10.20 3.66
N ALA A 297 14.26 9.89 2.92
CA ALA A 297 13.13 9.13 3.45
C ALA A 297 13.53 7.71 3.87
N TYR A 298 14.39 7.04 3.09
CA TYR A 298 14.87 5.69 3.35
C TYR A 298 15.72 5.63 4.62
N ASP A 299 16.72 6.51 4.75
CA ASP A 299 17.59 6.59 5.94
C ASP A 299 16.76 6.92 7.18
N ARG A 300 15.82 7.85 7.03
CA ARG A 300 14.96 8.34 8.11
C ARG A 300 13.98 7.26 8.57
N ALA A 301 13.44 6.43 7.67
CA ALA A 301 12.67 5.23 8.05
C ALA A 301 13.52 4.25 8.89
N GLY A 302 14.81 4.10 8.53
CA GLY A 302 15.77 3.29 9.28
C GLY A 302 16.02 3.80 10.69
N ALA A 303 16.21 5.12 10.83
CA ALA A 303 16.40 5.80 12.10
C ALA A 303 15.15 5.74 12.99
N LEU A 304 13.97 6.02 12.43
CA LEU A 304 12.70 5.92 13.15
C LEU A 304 12.45 4.51 13.68
N TYR A 305 12.74 3.47 12.88
CA TYR A 305 12.64 2.09 13.36
C TYR A 305 13.55 1.86 14.56
N ALA A 306 14.82 2.28 14.49
CA ALA A 306 15.77 2.10 15.58
C ALA A 306 15.34 2.84 16.86
N GLN A 307 14.66 3.98 16.70
CA GLN A 307 14.14 4.77 17.81
C GLN A 307 12.89 4.16 18.45
N TYR A 308 11.95 3.64 17.66
CA TYR A 308 10.60 3.32 18.15
C TYR A 308 10.24 1.83 18.20
N ALA A 309 10.97 0.94 17.52
CA ALA A 309 10.62 -0.48 17.49
C ALA A 309 10.91 -1.18 18.83
N THR A 310 10.00 -2.07 19.26
CA THR A 310 10.04 -2.75 20.58
C THR A 310 10.29 -4.25 20.50
N TRP A 311 10.54 -4.81 19.32
CA TRP A 311 10.66 -6.27 19.16
C TRP A 311 11.82 -6.85 19.97
N LYS A 312 11.52 -7.78 20.88
CA LYS A 312 12.49 -8.45 21.77
C LYS A 312 12.60 -9.94 21.47
N PRO A 313 13.74 -10.60 21.73
CA PRO A 313 13.90 -12.03 21.46
C PRO A 313 12.88 -12.95 22.14
N ASP A 314 12.46 -12.63 23.37
CA ASP A 314 11.50 -13.40 24.18
C ASP A 314 10.06 -13.34 23.66
N GLN A 315 9.79 -12.45 22.70
CA GLN A 315 8.52 -12.34 22.00
C GLN A 315 8.39 -13.35 20.85
N PHE A 316 9.44 -14.12 20.55
CA PHE A 316 9.51 -14.97 19.37
C PHE A 316 10.13 -16.34 19.65
N ARG A 317 9.65 -17.35 18.94
CA ARG A 317 10.12 -18.74 19.04
C ARG A 317 11.54 -18.93 18.50
N GLY A 318 12.00 -18.08 17.60
CA GLY A 318 13.31 -18.25 16.97
C GLY A 318 13.83 -17.02 16.22
N VAL A 319 14.93 -17.24 15.51
CA VAL A 319 15.59 -16.28 14.64
C VAL A 319 15.72 -16.89 13.24
N ALA A 320 15.20 -16.19 12.24
CA ALA A 320 15.40 -16.50 10.83
C ALA A 320 16.64 -15.77 10.29
N ALA A 321 17.50 -16.47 9.56
CA ALA A 321 18.67 -15.90 8.91
C ALA A 321 18.89 -16.52 7.52
N GLU A 322 19.51 -15.77 6.62
CA GLU A 322 19.90 -16.27 5.30
C GLU A 322 21.15 -17.14 5.43
N ASN A 323 21.08 -18.38 4.96
CA ASN A 323 22.23 -19.28 4.84
C ASN A 323 23.17 -18.71 3.77
N GLY A 324 24.42 -18.42 4.15
CA GLY A 324 25.40 -17.78 3.27
C GLY A 324 25.83 -18.61 2.06
N GLU A 325 25.65 -19.93 2.09
CA GLU A 325 25.98 -20.83 0.98
C GLU A 325 24.81 -20.96 -0.01
N THR A 326 23.58 -21.07 0.50
CA THR A 326 22.40 -21.39 -0.32
C THR A 326 21.53 -20.18 -0.64
N GLY A 327 21.68 -19.07 0.08
CA GLY A 327 20.81 -17.89 0.01
C GLY A 327 19.38 -18.14 0.52
N LYS A 328 19.11 -19.30 1.13
CA LYS A 328 17.79 -19.66 1.67
C LYS A 328 17.65 -19.19 3.11
N LEU A 329 16.42 -18.88 3.54
CA LEU A 329 16.13 -18.60 4.94
C LEU A 329 16.08 -19.89 5.75
N GLU A 330 16.75 -19.89 6.91
CA GLU A 330 16.72 -20.95 7.91
C GLU A 330 16.33 -20.36 9.27
N VAL A 331 15.58 -21.10 10.06
CA VAL A 331 15.14 -20.69 11.40
C VAL A 331 15.84 -21.51 12.46
N THR A 332 16.44 -20.84 13.45
CA THR A 332 16.95 -21.46 14.68
C THR A 332 16.01 -21.14 15.84
N LEU A 333 15.51 -22.15 16.54
CA LEU A 333 14.55 -21.97 17.65
C LEU A 333 15.27 -21.63 18.96
N ASN A 334 14.71 -20.68 19.73
CA ASN A 334 15.27 -20.14 20.98
C ASN A 334 15.01 -21.04 22.20
N HIS A 335 14.00 -21.93 22.13
CA HIS A 335 13.51 -22.73 23.25
C HIS A 335 13.44 -24.21 22.85
N GLY A 336 14.56 -24.92 22.88
CA GLY A 336 14.54 -26.38 22.67
C GLY A 336 15.84 -27.05 22.23
N GLY A 337 16.82 -26.31 21.70
CA GLY A 337 18.09 -26.87 21.24
C GLY A 337 18.41 -26.45 19.81
N SER A 338 19.47 -27.04 19.25
CA SER A 338 20.03 -26.79 17.91
C SER A 338 19.11 -27.14 16.73
N GLU A 339 17.79 -27.19 16.94
CA GLU A 339 16.81 -27.46 15.90
C GLU A 339 16.82 -26.33 14.87
N ARG A 340 16.97 -26.73 13.60
CA ARG A 340 17.00 -25.83 12.46
C ARG A 340 15.89 -26.20 11.49
N ILE A 341 15.02 -25.24 11.19
CA ILE A 341 14.02 -25.37 10.14
C ILE A 341 14.62 -24.83 8.85
N THR A 342 14.82 -25.71 7.87
CA THR A 342 15.38 -25.39 6.55
C THR A 342 14.36 -25.53 5.42
N ASP A 343 13.17 -26.06 5.73
CA ASP A 343 12.07 -26.18 4.78
C ASP A 343 11.43 -24.81 4.50
N ALA A 344 11.45 -24.38 3.25
CA ALA A 344 10.98 -23.06 2.86
C ALA A 344 9.46 -22.88 3.07
N ALA A 345 8.67 -23.95 2.95
CA ALA A 345 7.22 -23.86 3.16
C ALA A 345 6.90 -23.61 4.63
N GLN A 346 7.60 -24.30 5.55
CA GLN A 346 7.49 -24.08 6.99
C GLN A 346 7.94 -22.67 7.39
N VAL A 347 9.08 -22.19 6.88
CA VAL A 347 9.54 -20.81 7.16
C VAL A 347 8.53 -19.78 6.67
N ASN A 348 7.97 -19.95 5.47
CA ASN A 348 6.93 -19.06 4.95
C ASN A 348 5.62 -19.11 5.75
N ALA A 349 5.25 -20.29 6.26
CA ALA A 349 4.09 -20.42 7.14
C ALA A 349 4.29 -19.60 8.44
N MET A 350 5.47 -19.70 9.07
CA MET A 350 5.79 -18.91 10.25
C MET A 350 5.81 -17.39 9.98
N ILE A 351 6.33 -16.96 8.82
CA ILE A 351 6.28 -15.54 8.40
C ILE A 351 4.81 -15.07 8.28
N ASN A 352 3.93 -15.89 7.72
CA ASN A 352 2.52 -15.55 7.57
C ASN A 352 1.79 -15.53 8.93
N GLU A 353 2.09 -16.46 9.83
CA GLU A 353 1.56 -16.47 11.20
C GLU A 353 1.95 -15.18 11.95
N ASP A 354 3.23 -14.80 11.89
CA ASP A 354 3.72 -13.56 12.50
C ASP A 354 3.04 -12.34 11.92
N LYS A 355 2.90 -12.30 10.59
CA LYS A 355 2.21 -11.21 9.91
C LYS A 355 0.78 -11.08 10.44
N LEU A 356 0.02 -12.16 10.50
CA LEU A 356 -1.35 -12.16 11.03
C LEU A 356 -1.43 -11.79 12.52
N ALA A 357 -0.44 -12.19 13.31
CA ALA A 357 -0.39 -11.94 14.75
C ALA A 357 -0.04 -10.49 15.09
N LEU A 358 0.87 -9.88 14.32
CA LEU A 358 1.47 -8.57 14.64
C LEU A 358 0.83 -7.40 13.89
N GLN A 359 0.20 -7.64 12.73
CA GLN A 359 -0.50 -6.60 11.99
C GLN A 359 -1.91 -6.35 12.54
N ASN A 360 -2.44 -5.16 12.27
CA ASN A 360 -3.79 -4.79 12.67
C ASN A 360 -4.84 -4.88 11.54
N TYR A 361 -4.42 -5.32 10.35
CA TYR A 361 -5.29 -5.50 9.19
C TYR A 361 -6.45 -6.46 9.48
N GLY A 362 -7.67 -6.05 9.11
CA GLY A 362 -8.83 -6.93 9.05
C GLY A 362 -9.58 -7.11 10.37
N ARG A 363 -9.22 -6.36 11.42
CA ARG A 363 -9.78 -6.52 12.76
C ARG A 363 -11.11 -5.76 12.95
N PRO A 364 -12.08 -6.27 13.73
CA PRO A 364 -12.01 -7.51 14.51
C PRO A 364 -12.02 -8.77 13.62
N TYR A 365 -11.60 -9.90 14.18
CA TYR A 365 -11.68 -11.19 13.50
C TYR A 365 -12.93 -11.95 13.96
N ASP A 366 -13.49 -12.79 13.09
CA ASP A 366 -14.60 -13.68 13.44
C ASP A 366 -14.12 -14.83 14.35
N ASP A 367 -15.05 -15.67 14.80
CA ASP A 367 -14.74 -16.85 15.62
C ASP A 367 -13.79 -17.84 14.93
N ALA A 368 -13.66 -17.77 13.59
CA ALA A 368 -12.73 -18.56 12.79
C ALA A 368 -11.38 -17.85 12.56
N GLY A 369 -11.16 -16.68 13.18
CA GLY A 369 -9.93 -15.90 13.06
C GLY A 369 -9.79 -15.17 11.71
N LYS A 370 -10.87 -15.00 10.95
CA LYS A 370 -10.87 -14.32 9.65
C LYS A 370 -11.27 -12.84 9.79
N PRO A 371 -10.80 -11.97 8.88
CA PRO A 371 -11.24 -10.58 8.85
C PRO A 371 -12.75 -10.38 8.75
N THR A 372 -13.37 -9.57 9.62
CA THR A 372 -14.82 -9.26 9.61
C THR A 372 -15.18 -8.01 8.82
N GLY A 373 -14.34 -7.58 7.86
CA GLY A 373 -14.45 -6.27 7.19
C GLY A 373 -15.85 -5.90 6.70
N THR A 374 -16.08 -4.63 6.40
CA THR A 374 -17.37 -4.10 5.94
C THR A 374 -17.29 -3.49 4.55
N TYR A 375 -18.44 -3.12 3.98
CA TYR A 375 -18.51 -2.37 2.72
C TYR A 375 -18.48 -0.86 2.97
N TYR A 376 -17.94 -0.14 2.00
CA TYR A 376 -17.94 1.32 2.00
C TYR A 376 -19.37 1.87 2.05
N SER A 377 -19.59 2.85 2.92
CA SER A 377 -20.92 3.38 3.25
C SER A 377 -21.50 4.28 2.18
N PHE A 378 -20.65 4.79 1.29
CA PHE A 378 -21.01 5.78 0.28
C PHE A 378 -20.66 5.26 -1.13
N PRO A 379 -21.13 4.06 -1.52
CA PRO A 379 -20.71 3.44 -2.77
C PRO A 379 -21.12 4.30 -3.98
N ARG A 380 -20.17 4.59 -4.85
CA ARG A 380 -20.39 5.44 -6.04
C ARG A 380 -20.99 4.65 -7.19
N ASP A 381 -21.71 5.33 -8.07
CA ASP A 381 -21.94 4.82 -9.41
C ASP A 381 -20.71 5.09 -10.29
N ALA A 382 -20.40 4.18 -11.20
CA ALA A 382 -19.26 4.34 -12.09
C ALA A 382 -19.36 5.61 -12.95
N ALA A 383 -20.58 6.05 -13.26
CA ALA A 383 -20.84 7.31 -13.96
C ALA A 383 -20.36 8.53 -13.18
N ASP A 384 -20.50 8.51 -11.84
CA ASP A 384 -20.20 9.65 -10.96
C ASP A 384 -18.72 9.80 -10.61
N VAL A 385 -17.90 8.77 -10.88
CA VAL A 385 -16.46 8.82 -10.61
C VAL A 385 -15.77 9.66 -11.68
N GLU A 386 -15.14 10.78 -11.30
CA GLU A 386 -14.38 11.62 -12.21
C GLU A 386 -13.12 10.88 -12.71
N LEU A 387 -12.80 10.95 -14.00
CA LEU A 387 -11.52 10.45 -14.52
C LEU A 387 -10.49 11.58 -14.55
N TRP A 388 -9.33 11.37 -13.93
CA TRP A 388 -8.21 12.31 -14.02
C TRP A 388 -7.23 11.96 -15.15
#